data_AF-A0A4Y2BQA5-F1
#
_entry.id   AF-A0A4Y2BQA5-F1
#
_cell.length_a   1.000
_cell.length_b   1.000
_cell.length_c   1.000
_cell.angle_alpha   90.00
_cell.angle_beta   90.00
_cell.angle_gamma   90.00
#
_symmetry.space_group_name_H-M   'P 1'
#
loop_
_entity.id
_entity.type
_entity.pdbx_description
1 polymer ?
#
loop_
_entity_poly.entity_id
_entity_poly.type
_entity_poly.pdbx_seq_one_letter_code
_entity_poly.pdbx_strand_id
1 'polypeptide(L)'
;MYSQRYPLGYSISCEDATEHSVTEWLSCDTEANQLCTDEEIVSLVQNEPRDDSDLEETDEPENVLVSHSEAANALEIALRYIEQSENATSTDIMFMRRWQW
;
A
#
# COMPACT_ATOMS: atom_id res chain seq x y z
N MET A 1 9.90 33.93 12.27
CA MET A 1 10.51 32.59 12.38
C MET A 1 9.37 31.58 12.42
N TYR A 2 9.01 30.99 11.28
CA TYR A 2 8.12 29.83 11.27
C TYR A 2 8.93 28.65 10.75
N SER A 3 9.22 27.75 11.66
CA SER A 3 9.84 26.45 11.40
C SER A 3 8.86 25.42 11.90
N GLN A 4 8.20 24.72 10.99
CA GLN A 4 7.67 23.39 11.25
C GLN A 4 8.06 22.55 10.04
N ARG A 5 9.21 21.88 10.16
CA ARG A 5 9.49 20.68 9.37
C ARG A 5 8.49 19.63 9.82
N TYR A 6 7.59 19.21 8.94
CA TYR A 6 6.87 17.96 9.16
C TYR A 6 7.66 16.86 8.44
N PRO A 7 8.20 15.86 9.17
CA PRO A 7 8.72 14.66 8.55
C PRO A 7 7.58 13.94 7.83
N LEU A 8 7.90 13.40 6.65
CA LEU A 8 7.02 12.56 5.83
C LEU A 8 6.35 11.50 6.73
N GLY A 9 5.05 11.63 7.00
CA GLY A 9 4.31 10.61 7.78
C GLY A 9 3.16 11.08 8.66
N TYR A 10 2.91 12.38 8.82
CA TYR A 10 1.72 12.83 9.56
C TYR A 10 0.50 12.97 8.63
N SER A 11 -0.39 11.98 8.66
CA SER A 11 -1.75 12.16 8.16
C SER A 11 -2.50 13.06 9.14
N ILE A 12 -2.90 14.25 8.71
CA ILE A 12 -3.80 15.11 9.49
C ILE A 12 -5.09 14.31 9.73
N SER A 13 -5.47 14.11 11.00
CA SER A 13 -6.78 13.53 11.34
C SER A 13 -7.88 14.41 10.77
N CYS A 14 -9.00 13.85 10.32
CA CYS A 14 -10.11 14.60 9.72
C CYS A 14 -10.64 15.73 10.64
N GLU A 15 -10.45 15.59 11.96
CA GLU A 15 -10.84 16.59 12.96
C GLU A 15 -9.89 17.81 13.05
N ASP A 16 -8.62 17.65 12.65
CA ASP A 16 -7.56 18.67 12.72
C ASP A 16 -7.33 19.36 11.36
N ALA A 17 -8.03 18.91 10.32
CA ALA A 17 -7.95 19.49 8.99
C ALA A 17 -8.58 20.89 8.97
N THR A 18 -7.73 21.90 8.81
CA THR A 18 -8.16 23.28 8.59
C THR A 18 -8.26 23.57 7.10
N GLU A 19 -9.11 24.55 6.73
CA GLU A 19 -9.18 25.04 5.35
C GLU A 19 -7.78 25.40 4.82
N HIS A 20 -6.95 26.01 5.67
CA HIS A 20 -5.57 26.36 5.33
C HIS A 20 -4.73 25.12 4.98
N SER A 21 -4.78 24.06 5.80
CA SER A 21 -4.07 22.81 5.47
C SER A 21 -4.59 22.15 4.20
N VAL A 22 -5.91 22.18 3.95
CA VAL A 22 -6.47 21.63 2.70
C VAL A 22 -5.98 22.44 1.49
N THR A 23 -5.95 23.77 1.59
CA THR A 23 -5.46 24.63 0.51
C THR A 23 -3.95 24.48 0.27
N GLU A 24 -3.16 24.28 1.33
CA GLU A 24 -1.72 24.05 1.23
C GLU A 24 -1.44 22.72 0.53
N TRP A 25 -2.14 21.65 0.92
CA TRP A 25 -2.06 20.34 0.25
C TRP A 25 -2.46 20.43 -1.23
N LEU A 26 -3.58 21.08 -1.55
CA LEU A 26 -4.03 21.27 -2.94
C LEU A 26 -3.08 22.14 -3.77
N SER A 27 -2.33 23.04 -3.12
CA SER A 27 -1.34 23.89 -3.81
C SER A 27 -0.04 23.15 -4.11
N CYS A 28 0.34 22.17 -3.29
CA CYS A 28 1.51 21.30 -3.53
C CYS A 28 1.37 20.50 -4.84
N ASP A 29 0.16 20.10 -5.21
CA ASP A 29 -0.10 19.35 -6.44
C ASP A 29 0.17 20.16 -7.72
N THR A 30 0.24 21.50 -7.64
CA THR A 30 0.49 22.36 -8.82
C THR A 30 1.97 22.44 -9.21
N GLU A 31 2.90 22.27 -8.27
CA GLU A 31 4.34 22.39 -8.52
C GLU A 31 5.09 21.06 -8.37
N ALA A 32 4.61 20.14 -7.51
CA ALA A 32 5.25 18.85 -7.25
C ALA A 32 4.71 17.68 -8.11
N ASN A 33 3.57 17.85 -8.77
CA ASN A 33 3.03 16.87 -9.72
C ASN A 33 3.58 17.08 -11.15
N GLN A 34 4.83 17.57 -11.24
CA GLN A 34 5.59 17.44 -12.48
C GLN A 34 5.78 15.94 -12.70
N LEU A 35 5.38 15.46 -13.88
CA LEU A 35 5.54 14.05 -14.26
C LEU A 35 7.02 13.69 -14.12
N CYS A 36 7.37 13.00 -13.03
CA CYS A 36 8.71 12.52 -12.81
C CYS A 36 8.99 11.49 -13.90
N THR A 37 10.01 11.75 -14.70
CA THR A 37 10.43 10.80 -15.73
C THR A 37 11.06 9.58 -15.07
N ASP A 38 10.98 8.41 -15.73
CA ASP A 38 11.53 7.16 -15.18
C ASP A 38 13.01 7.33 -14.80
N GLU A 39 13.76 8.15 -15.56
CA GLU A 39 15.16 8.46 -15.31
C GLU A 39 15.39 9.25 -14.01
N GLU A 40 14.49 10.18 -13.67
CA GLU A 40 14.55 10.97 -12.44
C GLU A 40 14.24 10.13 -11.20
N ILE A 41 13.28 9.21 -11.31
CA ILE A 41 12.93 8.25 -10.24
C ILE A 41 14.12 7.34 -9.95
N VAL A 42 14.71 6.77 -11.01
CA VAL A 42 15.84 5.85 -10.92
C VAL A 42 17.07 6.53 -10.32
N SER A 43 17.29 7.81 -10.62
CA SER A 43 18.34 8.63 -10.02
C SER A 43 18.08 8.88 -8.54
N LEU A 44 16.85 9.22 -8.14
CA LEU A 44 16.50 9.49 -6.75
C LEU A 44 16.71 8.26 -5.85
N VAL A 45 16.28 7.09 -6.32
CA VAL A 45 16.40 5.81 -5.58
C VAL A 45 17.86 5.37 -5.44
N GLN A 46 18.69 5.61 -6.45
CA GLN A 46 20.08 5.17 -6.43
C GLN A 46 21.04 6.13 -5.70
N ASN A 47 20.67 7.40 -5.54
CA ASN A 47 21.50 8.40 -4.87
C ASN A 47 21.28 8.46 -3.35
N GLU A 48 20.31 7.71 -2.81
CA GLU A 48 20.18 7.57 -1.35
C GLU A 48 21.38 6.76 -0.81
N PRO A 49 22.09 7.23 0.22
CA PRO A 49 23.19 6.48 0.80
C PRO A 49 22.65 5.19 1.40
N ARG A 50 22.90 4.09 0.70
CA ARG A 50 22.62 2.73 1.16
C ARG A 50 23.45 2.48 2.42
N ASP A 51 22.79 2.40 3.57
CA ASP A 51 23.39 1.83 4.77
C ASP A 51 23.41 0.31 4.61
N ASP A 52 24.36 -0.17 3.80
CA ASP A 52 24.61 -1.60 3.56
C ASP A 52 25.37 -2.22 4.75
N SER A 53 24.98 -1.89 5.99
CA SER A 53 25.46 -2.63 7.17
C SER A 53 24.67 -3.94 7.30
N ASP A 54 25.24 -4.96 6.64
CA ASP A 54 25.00 -6.39 6.74
C ASP A 54 24.24 -6.86 8.00
N LEU A 55 23.00 -7.30 7.79
CA LEU A 55 22.43 -8.39 8.57
C LEU A 55 21.97 -9.44 7.56
N GLU A 56 22.84 -10.43 7.32
CA GLU A 56 22.44 -11.72 6.78
C GLU A 56 21.43 -12.36 7.73
N GLU A 57 20.15 -12.03 7.56
CA GLU A 57 19.06 -12.84 8.10
C GLU A 57 18.77 -13.94 7.07
N THR A 58 19.67 -14.92 6.98
CA THR A 58 19.33 -16.22 6.38
C THR A 58 18.40 -16.95 7.33
N ASP A 59 17.14 -16.53 7.35
CA ASP A 59 16.01 -17.41 7.59
C ASP A 59 15.21 -17.39 6.29
N GLU A 60 15.70 -18.12 5.28
CA GLU A 60 14.93 -18.33 4.05
C GLU A 60 13.61 -18.97 4.51
N PRO A 61 12.44 -18.30 4.39
CA PRO A 61 11.20 -18.95 4.68
C PRO A 61 11.12 -20.13 3.71
N GLU A 62 10.93 -21.34 4.24
CA GLU A 62 10.71 -22.55 3.44
C GLU A 62 9.71 -22.18 2.35
N ASN A 63 10.20 -22.03 1.11
CA ASN A 63 9.44 -21.38 0.05
C ASN A 63 8.46 -22.40 -0.50
N VAL A 64 7.42 -22.70 0.28
CA VAL A 64 6.27 -23.46 -0.22
C VAL A 64 5.58 -22.54 -1.23
N LEU A 65 6.10 -22.55 -2.46
CA LEU A 65 5.60 -21.81 -3.59
C LEU A 65 4.28 -22.46 -3.97
N VAL A 66 3.19 -21.95 -3.38
CA VAL A 66 1.84 -22.33 -3.75
C VAL A 66 1.67 -21.99 -5.23
N SER A 67 1.34 -22.99 -6.04
CA SER A 67 1.07 -22.76 -7.47
C SER A 67 -0.14 -21.82 -7.63
N HIS A 68 -0.17 -21.03 -8.70
CA HIS A 68 -1.34 -20.18 -9.00
C HIS A 68 -2.65 -20.97 -9.04
N SER A 69 -2.62 -22.21 -9.54
CA SER A 69 -3.78 -23.10 -9.54
C SER A 69 -4.24 -23.49 -8.14
N GLU A 70 -3.30 -23.69 -7.23
CA GLU A 70 -3.58 -24.11 -5.86
C GLU A 70 -4.10 -22.94 -5.02
N ALA A 71 -3.53 -21.75 -5.19
CA ALA A 71 -4.06 -20.52 -4.59
C ALA A 71 -5.47 -20.21 -5.11
N ALA A 72 -5.71 -20.34 -6.42
CA ALA A 72 -7.02 -20.13 -7.01
C ALA A 72 -8.06 -21.15 -6.50
N ASN A 73 -7.66 -22.42 -6.39
CA ASN A 73 -8.55 -23.47 -5.86
C ASN A 73 -8.87 -23.25 -4.37
N ALA A 74 -7.89 -22.84 -3.56
CA ALA A 74 -8.12 -22.50 -2.16
C ALA A 74 -9.12 -21.34 -2.01
N LEU A 75 -9.00 -20.32 -2.85
CA LEU A 75 -9.93 -19.17 -2.87
C LEU A 75 -11.35 -19.60 -3.29
N GLU A 76 -11.48 -20.48 -4.29
CA GLU A 76 -12.76 -21.03 -4.70
C GLU A 76 -13.45 -21.83 -3.58
N ILE A 77 -12.67 -22.62 -2.83
CA ILE A 77 -13.17 -23.37 -1.67
C ILE A 77 -13.64 -22.41 -0.58
N ALA A 78 -12.86 -21.39 -0.25
CA ALA A 78 -13.22 -20.39 0.75
C ALA A 78 -14.50 -19.63 0.37
N LEU A 79 -14.64 -19.25 -0.90
CA LEU A 79 -15.83 -18.56 -1.41
C LEU A 79 -17.09 -19.42 -1.27
N ARG A 80 -17.02 -20.70 -1.66
CA ARG A 80 -18.13 -21.65 -1.50
C ARG A 80 -18.52 -21.87 -0.04
N TYR A 81 -17.54 -21.87 0.86
CA TYR A 81 -17.81 -21.97 2.31
C TYR A 81 -18.59 -20.76 2.82
N ILE A 82 -18.20 -19.55 2.40
CA ILE A 82 -18.87 -18.30 2.78
C ILE A 82 -20.27 -18.24 2.19
N GLU A 83 -20.46 -18.63 0.92
CA GLU A 83 -21.79 -18.66 0.29
C GLU A 83 -22.78 -19.62 0.98
N GLN A 84 -22.28 -20.67 1.63
CA GLN A 84 -23.10 -21.63 2.39
C GLN A 84 -23.26 -21.26 3.86
N SER A 85 -22.50 -20.27 4.35
CA SER A 85 -22.52 -19.85 5.75
C SER A 85 -23.79 -19.04 6.04
N GLU A 86 -24.53 -19.45 7.06
CA GLU A 86 -25.74 -18.74 7.53
C GLU A 86 -25.42 -17.33 8.08
N ASN A 87 -24.17 -17.10 8.48
CA ASN A 87 -23.70 -15.82 9.03
C ASN A 87 -23.08 -14.88 7.97
N ALA A 88 -22.90 -15.35 6.74
CA ALA A 88 -22.28 -14.55 5.70
C ALA A 88 -23.26 -13.47 5.19
N THR A 89 -22.78 -12.25 5.11
CA THR A 89 -23.52 -11.15 4.50
C THR A 89 -23.24 -11.09 3.00
N SER A 90 -24.15 -10.47 2.24
CA SER A 90 -23.94 -10.22 0.80
C SER A 90 -22.65 -9.44 0.52
N THR A 91 -22.22 -8.61 1.46
CA THR A 91 -20.97 -7.83 1.39
C THR A 91 -19.75 -8.75 1.42
N ASP A 92 -19.73 -9.76 2.30
CA ASP A 92 -18.63 -10.73 2.40
C ASP A 92 -18.45 -11.51 1.08
N ILE A 93 -19.56 -11.91 0.47
CA ILE A 93 -19.58 -12.61 -0.82
C ILE A 93 -19.06 -11.68 -1.94
N MET A 94 -19.49 -10.41 -1.98
CA MET A 94 -19.02 -9.44 -2.97
C MET A 94 -17.51 -9.18 -2.89
N PHE A 95 -16.95 -9.07 -1.68
CA PHE A 95 -15.51 -8.88 -1.49
C PHE A 95 -14.70 -10.11 -1.91
N MET A 96 -15.14 -11.31 -1.55
CA MET A 96 -14.46 -12.55 -1.95
C MET A 96 -14.46 -12.75 -3.48
N ARG A 97 -15.54 -12.39 -4.17
CA ARG A 97 -15.60 -12.42 -5.65
C ARG A 97 -14.66 -11.41 -6.30
N ARG A 98 -14.39 -10.28 -5.64
CA ARG A 98 -13.46 -9.25 -6.15
C ARG A 98 -12.00 -9.70 -6.09
N TRP A 99 -11.65 -10.61 -5.18
CA TRP A 99 -10.30 -11.15 -5.04
C TRP A 99 -9.98 -12.29 -6.02
N GLN A 100 -10.94 -12.69 -6.85
CA GLN A 100 -10.73 -13.71 -7.88
C GLN A 100 -9.98 -13.20 -9.13
N TRP A 101 -9.55 -11.93 -9.15
CA TRP A 101 -8.82 -11.30 -10.26
C TRP A 101 -7.66 -10.44 -9.75
#